data_AF-A0ABD6B3R7-F1
#
_entry.id   AF-A0ABD6B3R7-F1
#
_cell.length_a   1.000
_cell.length_b   1.000
_cell.length_c   1.000
_cell.angle_alpha   90.00
_cell.angle_beta   90.00
_cell.angle_gamma   90.00
#
_symmetry.space_group_name_H-M   'P 1'
#
loop_
_entity.id
_entity.type
_entity.pdbx_description
1 polymer ?
#
loop_
_entity_poly.entity_id
_entity_poly.type
_entity_poly.pdbx_seq_one_letter_code
_entity_poly.pdbx_strand_id
1 'polypeptide(L)'
;MSSRSESDDLRQSLRRTATDWYHVPALLLAMAWMFWVRMQKYSQFLQNGEVYFSGNDAWYHLRQTNYMVRDFPSAIPYDIWTGFPVGTFQGQFGTLYDQLIALVALIVGLGAPSEALVAKVLLVAPAVFGTLAVVPVYVIGKRFSNRIGGLFGVFLLALLPGLFLRRTLVGAADHNAAEPLFMGLAMVGLFGAIAVADRTMPVWEVIREELYESRELDTLKEPLAWSLGAGVLVGLFLWVWPPAVFLVGIVGLFLTVNVVTDVVHGETPEPIAFTVAVSMLVVTVMSLLGLDTVGISTTTLSLLQPLAALSVAVAAVFFCALARYWEREGIDAAYYPAAILGIGVVVVVV
;
A
#
# COMPACT_ATOMS: atom_id res chain seq x y z
N MET A 1 30.85 -36.77 33.15
CA MET A 1 29.71 -36.17 32.41
C MET A 1 29.43 -34.82 33.05
N SER A 2 29.56 -33.64 32.47
CA SER A 2 30.01 -33.16 31.16
C SER A 2 30.59 -31.75 31.42
N SER A 3 31.87 -31.53 31.16
CA SER A 3 32.47 -30.20 31.18
C SER A 3 32.07 -29.45 29.90
N ARG A 4 30.89 -28.84 29.88
CA ARG A 4 30.62 -27.80 28.86
C ARG A 4 31.52 -26.62 29.19
N SER A 5 32.44 -26.31 28.28
CA SER A 5 33.30 -25.15 28.44
C SER A 5 32.48 -23.89 28.18
N GLU A 6 32.74 -22.82 28.93
CA GLU A 6 32.11 -21.50 28.73
C GLU A 6 32.24 -21.00 27.27
N SER A 7 33.30 -21.46 26.58
CA SER A 7 33.53 -21.21 25.15
C SER A 7 32.53 -21.91 24.22
N ASP A 8 32.03 -23.09 24.59
CA ASP A 8 31.02 -23.81 23.81
C ASP A 8 29.63 -23.18 23.97
N ASP A 9 29.31 -22.71 25.18
CA ASP A 9 28.07 -21.98 25.45
C ASP A 9 28.05 -20.62 24.73
N LEU A 10 29.18 -19.90 24.70
CA LEU A 10 29.35 -18.68 23.90
C LEU A 10 29.19 -18.95 22.40
N ARG A 11 29.82 -20.00 21.85
CA ARG A 11 29.67 -20.38 20.43
C ARG A 11 28.24 -20.77 20.08
N GLN A 12 27.56 -21.51 20.95
CA GLN A 12 26.18 -21.90 20.74
C GLN A 12 25.23 -20.68 20.82
N SER A 13 25.49 -19.76 21.74
CA SER A 13 24.79 -18.48 21.85
C SER A 13 24.97 -17.62 20.59
N LEU A 14 26.21 -17.41 20.15
CA LEU A 14 26.52 -16.67 18.92
C LEU A 14 25.88 -17.31 17.69
N ARG A 15 25.90 -18.65 17.59
CA ARG A 15 25.24 -19.37 16.50
C ARG A 15 23.73 -19.18 16.51
N ARG A 16 23.08 -19.21 17.68
CA ARG A 16 21.64 -18.93 17.81
C ARG A 16 21.32 -17.51 17.39
N THR A 17 22.03 -16.52 17.93
CA THR A 17 21.86 -15.12 17.55
C THR A 17 22.03 -14.91 16.04
N ALA A 18 23.07 -15.52 15.44
CA ALA A 18 23.29 -15.45 14.00
C ALA A 18 22.12 -16.11 13.22
N THR A 19 21.63 -17.26 13.67
CA THR A 19 20.51 -17.97 13.02
C THR A 19 19.19 -17.20 13.15
N ASP A 20 18.99 -16.48 14.24
CA ASP A 20 17.77 -15.71 14.47
C ASP A 20 17.78 -14.38 13.71
N TRP A 21 18.95 -13.75 13.60
CA TRP A 21 19.07 -12.38 13.13
C TRP A 21 19.78 -12.18 11.80
N TYR A 22 20.30 -13.22 11.12
CA TYR A 22 21.06 -13.07 9.85
C TYR A 22 20.34 -12.24 8.79
N HIS A 23 19.01 -12.26 8.79
CA HIS A 23 18.20 -11.53 7.83
C HIS A 23 18.32 -10.00 8.01
N VAL A 24 18.51 -9.50 9.23
CA VAL A 24 18.62 -8.05 9.48
C VAL A 24 19.87 -7.43 8.85
N PRO A 25 21.12 -7.89 9.11
CA PRO A 25 22.29 -7.35 8.44
C PRO A 25 22.24 -7.62 6.93
N ALA A 26 21.66 -8.74 6.47
CA ALA A 26 21.49 -8.99 5.04
C ALA A 26 20.56 -7.95 4.37
N LEU A 27 19.43 -7.60 5.01
CA LEU A 27 18.53 -6.56 4.54
C LEU A 27 19.20 -5.19 4.55
N LEU A 28 19.93 -4.83 5.62
CA LEU A 28 20.65 -3.57 5.70
C LEU A 28 21.74 -3.46 4.62
N LEU A 29 22.47 -4.55 4.35
CA LEU A 29 23.45 -4.62 3.26
C LEU A 29 22.78 -4.47 1.90
N ALA A 30 21.64 -5.14 1.67
CA ALA A 30 20.89 -5.01 0.43
C ALA A 30 20.35 -3.60 0.24
N MET A 31 19.82 -2.96 1.29
CA MET A 31 19.35 -1.58 1.27
C MET A 31 20.50 -0.60 0.98
N ALA A 32 21.65 -0.77 1.66
CA ALA A 32 22.83 0.05 1.42
C ALA A 32 23.33 -0.09 -0.03
N TRP A 33 23.38 -1.32 -0.54
CA TRP A 33 23.72 -1.60 -1.93
C TRP A 33 22.73 -0.95 -2.91
N MET A 34 21.43 -1.14 -2.70
CA MET A 34 20.38 -0.57 -3.55
C MET A 34 20.43 0.95 -3.59
N PHE A 35 20.65 1.59 -2.44
CA PHE A 35 20.80 3.03 -2.34
C PHE A 35 22.09 3.49 -3.06
N TRP A 36 23.21 2.81 -2.83
CA TRP A 36 24.49 3.13 -3.48
C TRP A 36 24.40 3.06 -5.01
N VAL A 37 23.79 2.01 -5.57
CA VAL A 37 23.57 1.88 -7.03
C VAL A 37 22.72 3.04 -7.57
N ARG A 38 21.68 3.44 -6.85
CA ARG A 38 20.76 4.51 -7.27
C ARG A 38 21.37 5.91 -7.21
N MET A 39 22.40 6.09 -6.39
CA MET A 39 23.03 7.37 -6.12
C MET A 39 24.30 7.66 -6.95
N GLN A 40 24.76 6.72 -7.79
CA GLN A 40 26.04 6.82 -8.51
C GLN A 40 26.22 8.13 -9.30
N LYS A 41 25.13 8.65 -9.89
CA LYS A 41 25.18 9.85 -10.73
C LYS A 41 24.82 11.14 -9.99
N TYR A 42 24.70 11.13 -8.67
CA TYR A 42 24.22 12.28 -7.89
C TYR A 42 24.93 13.61 -8.23
N SER A 43 26.27 13.59 -8.35
CA SER A 43 27.05 14.78 -8.66
C SER A 43 26.76 15.39 -10.04
N GLN A 44 26.26 14.61 -11.00
CA GLN A 44 25.91 15.09 -12.34
C GLN A 44 24.65 15.96 -12.34
N PHE A 45 23.80 15.79 -11.32
CA PHE A 45 22.58 16.58 -11.12
C PHE A 45 22.85 17.91 -10.42
N LEU A 46 24.09 18.17 -9.99
CA LEU A 46 24.48 19.39 -9.31
C LEU A 46 25.38 20.23 -10.22
N GLN A 47 24.89 21.37 -10.69
CA GLN A 47 25.65 22.27 -11.56
C GLN A 47 25.53 23.70 -11.04
N ASN A 48 26.66 24.36 -10.79
CA ASN A 48 26.74 25.76 -10.34
C ASN A 48 25.88 26.09 -9.10
N GLY A 49 25.67 25.12 -8.20
CA GLY A 49 24.84 25.30 -7.00
C GLY A 49 23.36 24.97 -7.18
N GLU A 50 22.93 24.64 -8.39
CA GLU A 50 21.55 24.27 -8.74
C GLU A 50 21.39 22.77 -8.96
N VAL A 51 20.13 22.30 -8.86
CA VAL A 51 19.74 20.91 -9.10
C VAL A 51 19.07 20.80 -10.47
N TYR A 52 19.56 19.89 -11.31
CA TYR A 52 19.05 19.67 -12.67
C TYR A 52 18.40 18.29 -12.80
N PHE A 53 17.08 18.21 -12.62
CA PHE A 53 16.35 16.94 -12.70
C PHE A 53 16.35 16.32 -14.10
N SER A 54 16.13 14.99 -14.15
CA SER A 54 15.86 14.30 -15.40
C SER A 54 14.35 14.28 -15.71
N GLY A 55 13.99 14.31 -16.98
CA GLY A 55 12.59 14.33 -17.41
C GLY A 55 11.90 15.67 -17.16
N ASN A 56 10.57 15.68 -17.32
CA ASN A 56 9.74 16.89 -17.21
C ASN A 56 8.98 16.92 -15.88
N ASP A 57 8.38 15.80 -15.49
CA ASP A 57 7.46 15.66 -14.35
C ASP A 57 8.12 16.09 -13.02
N ALA A 58 9.42 15.83 -12.87
CA ALA A 58 10.21 16.24 -11.71
C ALA A 58 10.20 17.75 -11.45
N TRP A 59 10.13 18.57 -12.50
CA TRP A 59 10.04 20.02 -12.35
C TRP A 59 8.67 20.45 -11.81
N TYR A 60 7.61 19.72 -12.16
CA TYR A 60 6.29 19.98 -11.61
C TYR A 60 6.17 19.49 -10.16
N HIS A 61 6.78 18.35 -9.82
CA HIS A 61 6.93 17.91 -8.43
C HIS A 61 7.74 18.92 -7.59
N LEU A 62 8.81 19.51 -8.15
CA LEU A 62 9.55 20.58 -7.47
C LEU A 62 8.65 21.79 -7.19
N ARG A 63 7.83 22.18 -8.16
CA ARG A 63 6.87 23.28 -8.01
C ARG A 63 5.86 23.01 -6.89
N GLN A 64 5.26 21.82 -6.89
CA GLN A 64 4.31 21.37 -5.87
C GLN A 64 4.95 21.31 -4.48
N THR A 65 6.13 20.70 -4.39
CA THR A 65 6.85 20.56 -3.13
C THR A 65 7.24 21.92 -2.54
N ASN A 66 7.72 22.86 -3.36
CA ASN A 66 8.04 24.21 -2.89
C ASN A 66 6.81 24.97 -2.37
N TYR A 67 5.65 24.78 -2.99
CA TYR A 67 4.40 25.35 -2.48
C TYR A 67 4.01 24.70 -1.15
N MET A 68 3.99 23.37 -1.08
CA MET A 68 3.68 22.64 0.15
C MET A 68 4.61 22.97 1.31
N VAL A 69 5.88 23.26 1.07
CA VAL A 69 6.81 23.71 2.12
C VAL A 69 6.39 25.05 2.73
N ARG A 70 5.82 25.95 1.93
CA ARG A 70 5.36 27.28 2.37
C ARG A 70 3.97 27.21 3.03
N ASP A 71 3.12 26.32 2.53
CA ASP A 71 1.70 26.24 2.86
C ASP A 71 1.31 24.88 3.48
N PHE A 72 2.26 24.23 4.17
CA PHE A 72 2.12 22.85 4.64
C PHE A 72 0.86 22.65 5.50
N PRO A 73 0.06 21.58 5.26
CA PRO A 73 0.27 20.47 4.34
C PRO A 73 -0.41 20.62 2.95
N SER A 74 -0.82 21.82 2.56
CA SER A 74 -1.73 22.03 1.42
C SER A 74 -1.01 21.96 0.07
N ALA A 75 -1.61 21.25 -0.90
CA ALA A 75 -1.22 21.26 -2.30
C ALA A 75 -1.76 22.51 -3.02
N ILE A 76 -1.32 22.74 -4.27
CA ILE A 76 -1.75 23.90 -5.06
C ILE A 76 -3.21 23.70 -5.52
N PRO A 77 -4.19 24.49 -5.05
CA PRO A 77 -5.60 24.20 -5.34
C PRO A 77 -5.93 24.29 -6.84
N TYR A 78 -5.29 25.20 -7.57
CA TYR A 78 -5.39 25.32 -9.03
C TYR A 78 -4.17 26.06 -9.57
N ASP A 79 -3.62 25.61 -10.70
CA ASP A 79 -2.38 26.15 -11.24
C ASP A 79 -2.60 27.02 -12.49
N ILE A 80 -2.61 28.33 -12.28
CA ILE A 80 -2.73 29.33 -13.35
C ILE A 80 -1.43 29.52 -14.17
N TRP A 81 -0.31 28.97 -13.73
CA TRP A 81 1.01 29.17 -14.37
C TRP A 81 1.33 28.13 -15.45
N THR A 82 0.44 27.15 -15.65
CA THR A 82 0.51 26.16 -16.73
C THR A 82 -0.86 26.04 -17.40
N GLY A 83 -0.95 25.48 -18.61
CA GLY A 83 -2.24 25.39 -19.33
C GLY A 83 -2.81 26.74 -19.79
N PHE A 84 -1.94 27.69 -20.16
CA PHE A 84 -2.35 29.01 -20.64
C PHE A 84 -3.35 28.91 -21.82
N PRO A 85 -4.41 29.75 -21.87
CA PRO A 85 -4.70 30.88 -20.98
C PRO A 85 -5.59 30.56 -19.77
N VAL A 86 -5.94 29.29 -19.53
CA VAL A 86 -6.96 28.92 -18.54
C VAL A 86 -6.36 28.53 -17.20
N GLY A 87 -5.27 27.77 -17.22
CA GLY A 87 -4.76 27.07 -16.04
C GLY A 87 -4.95 25.55 -16.16
N THR A 88 -4.35 24.79 -15.25
CA THR A 88 -4.66 23.37 -15.06
C THR A 88 -4.84 23.03 -13.59
N PHE A 89 -5.71 22.05 -13.31
CA PHE A 89 -5.69 21.37 -12.02
C PHE A 89 -4.56 20.35 -12.00
N GLN A 90 -3.85 20.26 -10.87
CA GLN A 90 -2.66 19.42 -10.69
C GLN A 90 -2.90 17.92 -10.80
N GLY A 91 -4.09 17.44 -10.43
CA GLY A 91 -4.50 16.04 -10.57
C GLY A 91 -3.59 15.06 -9.82
N GLN A 92 -2.76 14.31 -10.56
CA GLN A 92 -1.85 13.30 -10.02
C GLN A 92 -0.57 13.87 -9.40
N PHE A 93 -0.46 15.21 -9.30
CA PHE A 93 0.65 15.93 -8.68
C PHE A 93 0.17 16.69 -7.44
N GLY A 94 1.07 16.98 -6.50
CA GLY A 94 0.66 17.54 -5.21
C GLY A 94 0.03 16.48 -4.30
N THR A 95 0.43 15.22 -4.47
CA THR A 95 -0.14 14.07 -3.77
C THR A 95 0.62 13.80 -2.47
N LEU A 96 0.32 12.69 -1.78
CA LEU A 96 1.07 12.25 -0.60
C LEU A 96 2.58 12.10 -0.90
N TYR A 97 2.95 11.81 -2.16
CA TYR A 97 4.36 11.81 -2.57
C TYR A 97 5.04 13.16 -2.29
N ASP A 98 4.45 14.25 -2.79
CA ASP A 98 4.99 15.60 -2.61
C ASP A 98 4.92 16.04 -1.14
N GLN A 99 3.85 15.67 -0.42
CA GLN A 99 3.70 16.00 1.00
C GLN A 99 4.79 15.36 1.87
N LEU A 100 5.14 14.10 1.59
CA LEU A 100 6.22 13.41 2.32
C LEU A 100 7.58 14.07 2.06
N ILE A 101 7.84 14.51 0.83
CA ILE A 101 9.08 15.17 0.46
C ILE A 101 9.15 16.56 1.09
N ALA A 102 8.05 17.32 1.07
CA ALA A 102 7.94 18.61 1.73
C ALA A 102 8.15 18.48 3.25
N LEU A 103 7.53 17.47 3.88
CA LEU A 103 7.72 17.18 5.31
C LEU A 103 9.19 16.87 5.63
N VAL A 104 9.85 16.02 4.83
CA VAL A 104 11.28 15.72 5.03
C VAL A 104 12.13 16.98 4.84
N ALA A 105 11.85 17.81 3.83
CA ALA A 105 12.55 19.06 3.63
C ALA A 105 12.38 20.01 4.82
N LEU A 106 11.18 20.13 5.37
CA LEU A 106 10.90 20.91 6.58
C LEU A 106 11.67 20.36 7.79
N ILE A 107 11.69 19.05 8.00
CA ILE A 107 12.44 18.43 9.12
C ILE A 107 13.94 18.71 8.97
N VAL A 108 14.52 18.45 7.79
CA VAL A 108 15.97 18.64 7.54
C VAL A 108 16.35 20.12 7.59
N GLY A 109 15.46 21.01 7.14
CA GLY A 109 15.62 22.46 7.19
C GLY A 109 15.20 23.10 8.52
N LEU A 110 14.86 22.30 9.54
CA LEU A 110 14.41 22.77 10.86
C LEU A 110 13.25 23.78 10.79
N GLY A 111 12.32 23.55 9.87
CA GLY A 111 11.14 24.37 9.62
C GLY A 111 11.33 25.47 8.56
N ALA A 112 12.56 25.75 8.12
CA ALA A 112 12.85 26.79 7.14
C ALA A 112 13.86 26.34 6.07
N PRO A 113 13.54 25.31 5.25
CA PRO A 113 14.44 24.85 4.20
C PRO A 113 14.61 25.89 3.09
N SER A 114 15.82 26.01 2.55
CA SER A 114 16.06 26.77 1.32
C SER A 114 15.53 26.02 0.09
N GLU A 115 15.24 26.72 -1.00
CA GLU A 115 14.81 26.08 -2.25
C GLU A 115 15.82 25.04 -2.76
N ALA A 116 17.12 25.33 -2.60
CA ALA A 116 18.18 24.38 -2.93
C ALA A 116 18.13 23.11 -2.05
N LEU A 117 17.72 23.23 -0.78
CA LEU A 117 17.52 22.06 0.09
C LEU A 117 16.30 21.26 -0.37
N VAL A 118 15.16 21.92 -0.62
CA VAL A 118 13.94 21.26 -1.13
C VAL A 118 14.24 20.48 -2.41
N ALA A 119 14.96 21.10 -3.35
CA ALA A 119 15.36 20.44 -4.59
C ALA A 119 16.26 19.23 -4.37
N LYS A 120 17.20 19.28 -3.40
CA LYS A 120 18.05 18.14 -3.05
C LYS A 120 17.29 17.01 -2.35
N VAL A 121 16.32 17.32 -1.49
CA VAL A 121 15.47 16.30 -0.88
C VAL A 121 14.66 15.58 -1.95
N LEU A 122 14.02 16.33 -2.84
CA LEU A 122 13.29 15.77 -3.98
C LEU A 122 14.19 14.95 -4.91
N LEU A 123 15.42 15.41 -5.16
CA LEU A 123 16.41 14.73 -6.01
C LEU A 123 16.74 13.31 -5.53
N VAL A 124 16.82 13.12 -4.21
CA VAL A 124 17.22 11.86 -3.56
C VAL A 124 16.01 10.98 -3.24
N ALA A 125 14.80 11.54 -3.17
CA ALA A 125 13.58 10.81 -2.81
C ALA A 125 13.36 9.50 -3.59
N PRO A 126 13.55 9.42 -4.93
CA PRO A 126 13.39 8.17 -5.67
C PRO A 126 14.31 7.06 -5.19
N ALA A 127 15.56 7.39 -4.85
CA ALA A 127 16.54 6.43 -4.37
C ALA A 127 16.13 5.87 -3.00
N VAL A 128 15.55 6.71 -2.15
CA VAL A 128 15.02 6.32 -0.83
C VAL A 128 13.81 5.41 -0.99
N PHE A 129 12.79 5.80 -1.77
CA PHE A 129 11.60 4.98 -1.99
C PHE A 129 11.93 3.63 -2.61
N GLY A 130 12.80 3.60 -3.63
CA GLY A 130 13.28 2.36 -4.24
C GLY A 130 14.04 1.45 -3.27
N THR A 131 14.75 2.03 -2.30
CA THR A 131 15.43 1.27 -1.25
C THR A 131 14.47 0.75 -0.19
N LEU A 132 13.48 1.55 0.20
CA LEU A 132 12.45 1.16 1.17
C LEU A 132 11.52 0.06 0.63
N ALA A 133 11.38 -0.09 -0.70
CA ALA A 133 10.63 -1.18 -1.33
C ALA A 133 11.16 -2.59 -0.94
N VAL A 134 12.38 -2.68 -0.41
CA VAL A 134 12.91 -3.91 0.23
C VAL A 134 12.00 -4.42 1.34
N VAL A 135 11.39 -3.52 2.12
CA VAL A 135 10.57 -3.88 3.28
C VAL A 135 9.35 -4.72 2.88
N PRO A 136 8.42 -4.24 2.03
CA PRO A 136 7.28 -5.06 1.64
C PRO A 136 7.69 -6.32 0.88
N VAL A 137 8.72 -6.26 0.03
CA VAL A 137 9.22 -7.44 -0.70
C VAL A 137 9.71 -8.53 0.25
N TYR A 138 10.48 -8.18 1.27
CA TYR A 138 10.93 -9.13 2.28
C TYR A 138 9.75 -9.72 3.06
N VAL A 139 8.82 -8.87 3.52
CA VAL A 139 7.68 -9.31 4.34
C VAL A 139 6.79 -10.27 3.56
N ILE A 140 6.47 -9.96 2.29
CA ILE A 140 5.68 -10.82 1.40
C ILE A 140 6.45 -12.13 1.14
N GLY A 141 7.71 -12.07 0.72
CA GLY A 141 8.49 -13.27 0.42
C GLY A 141 8.70 -14.17 1.64
N LYS A 142 8.88 -13.58 2.83
CA LYS A 142 8.97 -14.32 4.10
C LYS A 142 7.66 -15.05 4.42
N ARG A 143 6.52 -14.41 4.14
CA ARG A 143 5.19 -14.96 4.45
C ARG A 143 4.87 -16.19 3.60
N PHE A 144 5.13 -16.15 2.30
CA PHE A 144 4.81 -17.24 1.38
C PHE A 144 5.90 -18.31 1.27
N SER A 145 7.03 -18.12 1.94
CA SER A 145 8.13 -19.09 1.97
C SER A 145 8.71 -19.13 3.38
N ASN A 146 9.84 -18.46 3.59
CA ASN A 146 10.51 -18.33 4.88
C ASN A 146 11.49 -17.15 4.81
N ARG A 147 12.28 -16.94 5.86
CA ARG A 147 13.29 -15.86 5.91
C ARG A 147 14.25 -15.89 4.71
N ILE A 148 14.67 -17.06 4.24
CA ILE A 148 15.55 -17.22 3.06
C ILE A 148 14.81 -16.82 1.78
N GLY A 149 13.56 -17.28 1.61
CA GLY A 149 12.72 -16.89 0.47
C GLY A 149 12.50 -15.37 0.39
N GLY A 150 12.26 -14.73 1.54
CA GLY A 150 12.18 -13.26 1.63
C GLY A 150 13.48 -12.57 1.23
N LEU A 151 14.64 -13.04 1.72
CA LEU A 151 15.94 -12.49 1.33
C LEU A 151 16.24 -12.73 -0.16
N PHE A 152 15.82 -13.87 -0.71
CA PHE A 152 15.97 -14.14 -2.14
C PHE A 152 15.14 -13.18 -2.99
N GLY A 153 13.90 -12.87 -2.58
CA GLY A 153 13.09 -11.84 -3.23
C GLY A 153 13.75 -10.45 -3.20
N VAL A 154 14.35 -10.08 -2.06
CA VAL A 154 15.12 -8.82 -1.92
C VAL A 154 16.36 -8.83 -2.81
N PHE A 155 17.08 -9.94 -2.87
CA PHE A 155 18.24 -10.10 -3.74
C PHE A 155 17.87 -9.91 -5.21
N LEU A 156 16.75 -10.51 -5.66
CA LEU A 156 16.24 -10.29 -7.01
C LEU A 156 15.90 -8.82 -7.26
N LEU A 157 15.16 -8.17 -6.34
CA LEU A 157 14.83 -6.74 -6.44
C LEU A 157 16.08 -5.86 -6.52
N ALA A 158 17.11 -6.18 -5.74
CA ALA A 158 18.36 -5.41 -5.67
C ALA A 158 19.17 -5.48 -6.97
N LEU A 159 19.02 -6.55 -7.75
CA LEU A 159 19.73 -6.77 -9.01
C LEU A 159 18.87 -6.52 -10.25
N LEU A 160 17.55 -6.33 -10.09
CA LEU A 160 16.61 -6.21 -11.19
C LEU A 160 16.90 -4.93 -12.01
N PRO A 161 17.27 -5.06 -13.31
CA PRO A 161 17.39 -3.91 -14.18
C PRO A 161 16.00 -3.45 -14.65
N GLY A 162 15.96 -2.44 -15.53
CA GLY A 162 14.73 -2.05 -16.23
C GLY A 162 13.98 -0.92 -15.53
N LEU A 163 12.65 -0.90 -15.68
CA LEU A 163 11.83 0.27 -15.39
C LEU A 163 11.86 0.67 -13.90
N PHE A 164 11.76 -0.31 -12.99
CA PHE A 164 11.84 -0.05 -11.55
C PHE A 164 13.16 0.63 -11.16
N LEU A 165 14.29 0.10 -11.65
CA LEU A 165 15.59 0.73 -11.40
C LEU A 165 15.62 2.14 -11.98
N ARG A 166 15.26 2.31 -13.27
CA ARG A 166 15.29 3.62 -13.96
C ARG A 166 14.43 4.69 -13.27
N ARG A 167 13.25 4.32 -12.76
CA ARG A 167 12.32 5.21 -12.05
C ARG A 167 12.70 5.43 -10.58
N THR A 168 13.70 4.73 -10.06
CA THR A 168 14.19 4.91 -8.67
C THR A 168 15.65 5.37 -8.59
N LEU A 169 16.25 5.76 -9.73
CA LEU A 169 17.55 6.42 -9.75
C LEU A 169 17.43 7.86 -9.21
N VAL A 170 18.52 8.36 -8.64
CA VAL A 170 18.66 9.80 -8.34
C VAL A 170 18.34 10.64 -9.59
N GLY A 171 17.56 11.71 -9.40
CA GLY A 171 17.16 12.59 -10.50
C GLY A 171 15.92 12.16 -11.28
N ALA A 172 15.42 10.94 -11.12
CA ALA A 172 14.13 10.50 -11.63
C ALA A 172 13.00 10.84 -10.63
N ALA A 173 12.94 12.11 -10.20
CA ALA A 173 12.09 12.59 -9.13
C ALA A 173 10.61 12.62 -9.53
N ASP A 174 9.97 11.46 -9.48
CA ASP A 174 8.59 11.22 -9.90
C ASP A 174 7.92 10.24 -8.93
N HIS A 175 6.59 10.33 -8.79
CA HIS A 175 5.79 9.50 -7.88
C HIS A 175 5.87 8.00 -8.23
N ASN A 176 6.25 7.64 -9.46
CA ASN A 176 6.50 6.25 -9.86
C ASN A 176 7.53 5.53 -8.96
N ALA A 177 8.43 6.26 -8.30
CA ALA A 177 9.38 5.66 -7.37
C ALA A 177 8.71 5.17 -6.08
N ALA A 178 7.64 5.83 -5.65
CA ALA A 178 6.90 5.53 -4.44
C ALA A 178 5.80 4.48 -4.66
N GLU A 179 5.21 4.41 -5.85
CA GLU A 179 4.11 3.47 -6.15
C GLU A 179 4.41 2.02 -5.72
N PRO A 180 5.58 1.41 -6.05
CA PRO A 180 5.84 0.01 -5.66
C PRO A 180 5.96 -0.19 -4.15
N LEU A 181 6.47 0.81 -3.43
CA LEU A 181 6.55 0.77 -1.97
C LEU A 181 5.14 0.75 -1.37
N PHE A 182 4.29 1.70 -1.74
CA PHE A 182 2.96 1.84 -1.17
C PHE A 182 2.03 0.70 -1.60
N MET A 183 2.11 0.25 -2.86
CA MET A 183 1.42 -0.96 -3.31
C MET A 183 1.88 -2.19 -2.50
N GLY A 184 3.19 -2.37 -2.33
CA GLY A 184 3.73 -3.48 -1.55
C GLY A 184 3.28 -3.45 -0.09
N LEU A 185 3.24 -2.28 0.53
CA LEU A 185 2.74 -2.11 1.89
C LEU A 185 1.23 -2.40 1.97
N ALA A 186 0.43 -1.93 1.02
CA ALA A 186 -0.99 -2.25 0.92
C ALA A 186 -1.20 -3.78 0.82
N MET A 187 -0.42 -4.47 0.00
CA MET A 187 -0.46 -5.94 -0.10
C MET A 187 -0.06 -6.63 1.21
N VAL A 188 0.97 -6.15 1.91
CA VAL A 188 1.35 -6.66 3.25
C VAL A 188 0.19 -6.52 4.23
N GLY A 189 -0.47 -5.35 4.25
CA GLY A 189 -1.64 -5.09 5.08
C GLY A 189 -2.78 -6.06 4.79
N LEU A 190 -3.18 -6.17 3.52
CA LEU A 190 -4.26 -7.06 3.07
C LEU A 190 -3.96 -8.52 3.41
N PHE A 191 -2.77 -9.02 3.08
CA PHE A 191 -2.38 -10.40 3.41
C PHE A 191 -2.31 -10.65 4.91
N GLY A 192 -1.86 -9.66 5.69
CA GLY A 192 -1.85 -9.74 7.15
C GLY A 192 -3.26 -9.83 7.72
N ALA A 193 -4.17 -8.97 7.24
CA ALA A 193 -5.56 -8.94 7.69
C ALA A 193 -6.31 -10.23 7.36
N ILE A 194 -6.17 -10.76 6.14
CA ILE A 194 -6.76 -12.05 5.75
C ILE A 194 -6.23 -13.16 6.66
N ALA A 195 -4.91 -13.22 6.90
CA ALA A 195 -4.32 -14.22 7.79
C ALA A 195 -4.91 -14.22 9.21
N VAL A 196 -5.20 -13.02 9.71
CA VAL A 196 -5.75 -12.84 11.06
C VAL A 196 -7.22 -13.24 11.04
N ALA A 197 -7.98 -12.81 10.03
CA ALA A 197 -9.38 -13.20 9.91
C ALA A 197 -9.54 -14.72 9.77
N ASP A 198 -8.73 -15.40 8.97
CA ASP A 198 -8.81 -16.86 8.79
C ASP A 198 -8.55 -17.64 10.10
N ARG A 199 -7.72 -17.10 11.00
CA ARG A 199 -7.44 -17.77 12.28
C ARG A 199 -8.42 -17.38 13.39
N THR A 200 -8.93 -16.15 13.38
CA THR A 200 -9.84 -15.65 14.43
C THR A 200 -11.31 -15.88 14.08
N MET A 201 -11.61 -16.19 12.82
CA MET A 201 -12.93 -16.51 12.30
C MET A 201 -14.00 -15.49 12.70
N PRO A 202 -13.93 -14.22 12.22
CA PRO A 202 -14.92 -13.19 12.52
C PRO A 202 -16.23 -13.44 11.75
N VAL A 203 -16.96 -14.49 12.14
CA VAL A 203 -18.26 -14.89 11.61
C VAL A 203 -19.39 -14.01 12.16
N TRP A 204 -20.54 -13.98 11.49
CA TRP A 204 -21.64 -13.10 11.91
C TRP A 204 -22.15 -13.40 13.33
N GLU A 205 -22.11 -14.65 13.79
CA GLU A 205 -22.49 -14.99 15.18
C GLU A 205 -21.59 -14.26 16.19
N VAL A 206 -20.28 -14.28 15.97
CA VAL A 206 -19.29 -13.58 16.81
C VAL A 206 -19.49 -12.07 16.71
N ILE A 207 -19.71 -11.55 15.49
CA ILE A 207 -20.01 -10.12 15.29
C ILE A 207 -21.26 -9.71 16.05
N ARG A 208 -22.31 -10.52 15.99
CA ARG A 208 -23.58 -10.24 16.67
C ARG A 208 -23.38 -10.23 18.18
N GLU A 209 -22.79 -11.28 18.72
CA GLU A 209 -22.54 -11.44 20.15
C GLU A 209 -21.67 -10.29 20.67
N GLU A 210 -20.48 -10.08 20.10
CA GLU A 210 -19.51 -9.12 20.62
C GLU A 210 -19.92 -7.66 20.38
N LEU A 211 -20.48 -7.33 19.21
CA LEU A 211 -20.78 -5.93 18.88
C LEU A 211 -22.14 -5.46 19.41
N TYR A 212 -23.16 -6.33 19.41
CA TYR A 212 -24.53 -5.93 19.74
C TYR A 212 -24.96 -6.39 21.13
N GLU A 213 -24.60 -7.60 21.54
CA GLU A 213 -25.09 -8.22 22.79
C GLU A 213 -24.20 -7.87 23.97
N SER A 214 -22.90 -8.21 23.92
CA SER A 214 -21.94 -7.94 25.00
C SER A 214 -21.38 -6.51 24.93
N ARG A 215 -21.23 -5.95 23.72
CA ARG A 215 -20.53 -4.68 23.46
C ARG A 215 -19.07 -4.70 23.92
N GLU A 216 -18.46 -5.88 23.91
CA GLU A 216 -17.07 -6.12 24.28
C GLU A 216 -16.36 -6.82 23.13
N LEU A 217 -15.29 -6.19 22.62
CA LEU A 217 -14.49 -6.70 21.49
C LEU A 217 -13.34 -7.55 22.02
N ASP A 218 -13.58 -8.84 22.21
CA ASP A 218 -12.59 -9.78 22.70
C ASP A 218 -11.86 -10.44 21.53
N THR A 219 -12.59 -11.20 20.69
CA THR A 219 -11.99 -11.90 19.55
C THR A 219 -11.94 -11.04 18.29
N LEU A 220 -12.84 -10.06 18.14
CA LEU A 220 -12.90 -9.19 16.97
C LEU A 220 -11.85 -8.08 16.95
N LYS A 221 -11.28 -7.73 18.11
CA LYS A 221 -10.34 -6.60 18.22
C LYS A 221 -9.15 -6.75 17.28
N GLU A 222 -8.60 -7.96 17.21
CA GLU A 222 -7.43 -8.23 16.38
C GLU A 222 -7.73 -8.20 14.87
N PRO A 223 -8.68 -8.98 14.31
CA PRO A 223 -9.01 -8.91 12.89
C PRO A 223 -9.51 -7.52 12.47
N LEU A 224 -10.22 -6.80 13.36
CA LEU A 224 -10.61 -5.41 13.11
C LEU A 224 -9.39 -4.50 12.96
N ALA A 225 -8.45 -4.53 13.92
CA ALA A 225 -7.25 -3.70 13.88
C ALA A 225 -6.41 -3.94 12.62
N TRP A 226 -6.23 -5.20 12.23
CA TRP A 226 -5.51 -5.55 11.00
C TRP A 226 -6.25 -5.11 9.74
N SER A 227 -7.57 -5.27 9.69
CA SER A 227 -8.38 -4.86 8.53
C SER A 227 -8.44 -3.33 8.38
N LEU A 228 -8.51 -2.60 9.50
CA LEU A 228 -8.37 -1.14 9.51
C LEU A 228 -6.99 -0.71 9.00
N GLY A 229 -5.92 -1.33 9.50
CA GLY A 229 -4.56 -1.07 9.04
C GLY A 229 -4.36 -1.37 7.56
N ALA A 230 -4.93 -2.46 7.05
CA ALA A 230 -4.91 -2.79 5.63
C ALA A 230 -5.61 -1.73 4.78
N GLY A 231 -6.79 -1.29 5.22
CA GLY A 231 -7.54 -0.21 4.56
C GLY A 231 -6.76 1.11 4.55
N VAL A 232 -6.08 1.46 5.64
CA VAL A 232 -5.20 2.64 5.70
C VAL A 232 -4.08 2.53 4.68
N LEU A 233 -3.38 1.39 4.60
CA LEU A 233 -2.28 1.21 3.66
C LEU A 233 -2.72 1.28 2.20
N VAL A 234 -3.90 0.73 1.85
CA VAL A 234 -4.51 0.89 0.53
C VAL A 234 -4.89 2.36 0.27
N GLY A 235 -5.47 3.04 1.26
CA GLY A 235 -5.81 4.47 1.17
C GLY A 235 -4.59 5.36 0.96
N LEU A 236 -3.48 5.08 1.66
CA LEU A 236 -2.21 5.78 1.44
C LEU A 236 -1.67 5.55 0.02
N PHE A 237 -1.84 4.36 -0.55
CA PHE A 237 -1.44 4.12 -1.94
C PHE A 237 -2.28 4.94 -2.93
N LEU A 238 -3.60 5.05 -2.73
CA LEU A 238 -4.46 5.96 -3.51
C LEU A 238 -4.05 7.43 -3.37
N TRP A 239 -3.68 7.86 -2.16
CA TRP A 239 -3.20 9.22 -1.92
C TRP A 239 -1.82 9.49 -2.50
N VAL A 240 -1.00 8.47 -2.79
CA VAL A 240 0.23 8.64 -3.58
C VAL A 240 -0.10 8.73 -5.06
N TRP A 241 -1.01 7.87 -5.54
CA TRP A 241 -1.33 7.75 -6.94
C TRP A 241 -2.81 7.41 -7.17
N PRO A 242 -3.64 8.37 -7.61
CA PRO A 242 -5.10 8.17 -7.77
C PRO A 242 -5.50 6.99 -8.70
N PRO A 243 -4.75 6.66 -9.76
CA PRO A 243 -5.00 5.46 -10.56
C PRO A 243 -4.89 4.14 -9.81
N ALA A 244 -4.32 4.11 -8.59
CA ALA A 244 -4.25 2.93 -7.74
C ALA A 244 -5.63 2.31 -7.40
N VAL A 245 -6.74 2.94 -7.80
CA VAL A 245 -8.09 2.35 -7.79
C VAL A 245 -8.17 1.01 -8.51
N PHE A 246 -7.25 0.73 -9.45
CA PHE A 246 -7.15 -0.61 -10.04
C PHE A 246 -6.93 -1.70 -8.97
N LEU A 247 -6.21 -1.41 -7.88
CA LEU A 247 -5.98 -2.36 -6.78
C LEU A 247 -7.29 -2.65 -6.04
N VAL A 248 -8.18 -1.67 -5.88
CA VAL A 248 -9.53 -1.87 -5.35
C VAL A 248 -10.31 -2.84 -6.23
N GLY A 249 -10.21 -2.69 -7.56
CA GLY A 249 -10.78 -3.65 -8.52
C GLY A 249 -10.21 -5.06 -8.37
N ILE A 250 -8.89 -5.20 -8.19
CA ILE A 250 -8.23 -6.49 -7.93
C ILE A 250 -8.74 -7.11 -6.62
N VAL A 251 -8.91 -6.32 -5.56
CA VAL A 251 -9.47 -6.79 -4.28
C VAL A 251 -10.92 -7.24 -4.46
N GLY A 252 -11.74 -6.53 -5.24
CA GLY A 252 -13.11 -6.95 -5.57
C GLY A 252 -13.16 -8.26 -6.35
N LEU A 253 -12.26 -8.46 -7.31
CA LEU A 253 -12.13 -9.74 -8.02
C LEU A 253 -11.67 -10.86 -7.07
N PHE A 254 -10.67 -10.58 -6.23
CA PHE A 254 -10.18 -11.52 -5.21
C PHE A 254 -11.32 -11.95 -4.29
N LEU A 255 -12.09 -11.00 -3.74
CA LEU A 255 -13.27 -11.27 -2.92
C LEU A 255 -14.24 -12.20 -3.66
N THR A 256 -14.60 -11.85 -4.90
CA THR A 256 -15.57 -12.62 -5.69
C THR A 256 -15.11 -14.07 -5.86
N VAL A 257 -13.85 -14.29 -6.26
CA VAL A 257 -13.29 -15.63 -6.48
C VAL A 257 -13.24 -16.42 -5.17
N ASN A 258 -12.78 -15.82 -4.07
CA ASN A 258 -12.65 -16.53 -2.79
C ASN A 258 -14.02 -16.89 -2.22
N VAL A 259 -14.96 -15.94 -2.15
CA VAL A 259 -16.30 -16.22 -1.60
C VAL A 259 -17.00 -17.33 -2.39
N VAL A 260 -16.90 -17.30 -3.72
CA VAL A 260 -17.44 -18.38 -4.56
C VAL A 260 -16.74 -19.71 -4.28
N THR A 261 -15.42 -19.70 -4.10
CA THR A 261 -14.64 -20.90 -3.80
C THR A 261 -15.02 -21.48 -2.45
N ASP A 262 -15.09 -20.66 -1.41
CA ASP A 262 -15.41 -21.08 -0.04
C ASP A 262 -16.80 -21.71 -0.01
N VAL A 263 -17.81 -21.05 -0.58
CA VAL A 263 -19.19 -21.56 -0.63
C VAL A 263 -19.28 -22.90 -1.35
N VAL A 264 -18.61 -23.05 -2.50
CA VAL A 264 -18.60 -24.31 -3.26
C VAL A 264 -17.93 -25.45 -2.49
N HIS A 265 -16.93 -25.16 -1.65
CA HIS A 265 -16.28 -26.15 -0.80
C HIS A 265 -16.98 -26.37 0.56
N GLY A 266 -18.08 -25.67 0.82
CA GLY A 266 -18.78 -25.74 2.10
C GLY A 266 -18.05 -25.04 3.26
N GLU A 267 -17.14 -24.13 2.94
CA GLU A 267 -16.44 -23.27 3.89
C GLU A 267 -17.17 -21.93 4.05
N THR A 268 -16.98 -21.27 5.20
CA THR A 268 -17.61 -19.96 5.44
C THR A 268 -16.83 -18.82 4.77
N PRO A 269 -17.47 -17.98 3.93
CA PRO A 269 -16.80 -16.86 3.27
C PRO A 269 -16.62 -15.62 4.18
N GLU A 270 -17.17 -15.68 5.40
CA GLU A 270 -17.27 -14.51 6.29
C GLU A 270 -15.93 -13.90 6.73
N PRO A 271 -14.86 -14.66 7.03
CA PRO A 271 -13.58 -14.08 7.40
C PRO A 271 -13.00 -13.15 6.32
N ILE A 272 -13.00 -13.60 5.06
CA ILE A 272 -12.50 -12.81 3.93
C ILE A 272 -13.40 -11.60 3.68
N ALA A 273 -14.71 -11.81 3.68
CA ALA A 273 -15.66 -10.72 3.48
C ALA A 273 -15.60 -9.66 4.59
N PHE A 274 -15.40 -10.07 5.85
CA PHE A 274 -15.20 -9.15 6.97
C PHE A 274 -13.98 -8.26 6.73
N THR A 275 -12.84 -8.86 6.41
CA THR A 275 -11.60 -8.10 6.14
C THR A 275 -11.76 -7.16 4.96
N VAL A 276 -12.34 -7.62 3.85
CA VAL A 276 -12.56 -6.78 2.65
C VAL A 276 -13.55 -5.67 2.94
N ALA A 277 -14.68 -5.95 3.61
CA ALA A 277 -15.67 -4.94 3.97
C ALA A 277 -15.06 -3.83 4.83
N VAL A 278 -14.38 -4.18 5.93
CA VAL A 278 -13.76 -3.21 6.84
C VAL A 278 -12.67 -2.41 6.14
N SER A 279 -11.75 -3.08 5.44
CA SER A 279 -10.64 -2.38 4.77
C SER A 279 -11.15 -1.45 3.67
N MET A 280 -12.12 -1.86 2.86
CA MET A 280 -12.67 -1.02 1.79
C MET A 280 -13.57 0.10 2.31
N LEU A 281 -14.22 -0.04 3.47
CA LEU A 281 -14.87 1.08 4.15
C LEU A 281 -13.87 2.15 4.57
N VAL A 282 -12.70 1.75 5.11
CA VAL A 282 -11.62 2.70 5.43
C VAL A 282 -11.11 3.39 4.17
N VAL A 283 -10.89 2.64 3.08
CA VAL A 283 -10.49 3.20 1.78
C VAL A 283 -11.52 4.20 1.27
N THR A 284 -12.81 3.90 1.42
CA THR A 284 -13.91 4.80 1.06
C THR A 284 -13.80 6.11 1.83
N VAL A 285 -13.67 6.04 3.15
CA VAL A 285 -13.55 7.23 4.01
C VAL A 285 -12.30 8.05 3.66
N MET A 286 -11.14 7.41 3.52
CA MET A 286 -9.91 8.12 3.14
C MET A 286 -10.01 8.76 1.75
N SER A 287 -10.64 8.08 0.78
CA SER A 287 -10.82 8.63 -0.56
C SER A 287 -11.81 9.80 -0.57
N LEU A 288 -12.84 9.78 0.30
CA LEU A 288 -13.75 10.92 0.49
C LEU A 288 -13.04 12.11 1.16
N LEU A 289 -12.13 11.86 2.11
CA LEU A 289 -11.36 12.92 2.76
C LEU A 289 -10.37 13.61 1.82
N GLY A 290 -9.86 12.90 0.81
CA GLY A 290 -8.96 13.42 -0.22
C GLY A 290 -9.66 13.81 -1.53
N LEU A 291 -10.98 14.01 -1.54
CA LEU A 291 -11.75 14.25 -2.76
C LEU A 291 -11.45 15.63 -3.36
N ASP A 292 -10.90 15.67 -4.58
CA ASP A 292 -10.62 16.92 -5.32
C ASP A 292 -11.77 17.34 -6.23
N THR A 293 -12.46 16.37 -6.83
CA THR A 293 -13.53 16.64 -7.80
C THR A 293 -14.70 15.68 -7.66
N VAL A 294 -15.91 16.17 -7.92
CA VAL A 294 -17.12 15.35 -7.95
C VAL A 294 -17.31 14.58 -9.26
N GLY A 295 -16.43 14.79 -10.25
CA GLY A 295 -16.46 14.03 -11.50
C GLY A 295 -16.00 12.58 -11.34
N ILE A 296 -15.94 11.86 -12.47
CA ILE A 296 -15.33 10.53 -12.56
C ILE A 296 -14.01 10.67 -13.33
N SER A 297 -12.91 10.36 -12.66
CA SER A 297 -11.56 10.47 -13.22
C SER A 297 -10.65 9.40 -12.63
N THR A 298 -9.78 8.84 -13.47
CA THR A 298 -8.79 7.85 -13.06
C THR A 298 -7.51 8.49 -12.53
N THR A 299 -7.18 9.71 -12.97
CA THR A 299 -5.89 10.36 -12.68
C THR A 299 -5.98 11.45 -11.61
N THR A 300 -7.18 11.72 -11.09
CA THR A 300 -7.42 12.67 -9.99
C THR A 300 -8.25 11.99 -8.91
N LEU A 301 -8.12 12.41 -7.65
CA LEU A 301 -8.98 11.91 -6.58
C LEU A 301 -10.40 12.43 -6.81
N SER A 302 -11.26 11.54 -7.26
CA SER A 302 -12.61 11.84 -7.76
C SER A 302 -13.63 10.93 -7.09
N LEU A 303 -14.91 10.99 -7.48
CA LEU A 303 -15.91 10.06 -6.95
C LEU A 303 -15.65 8.60 -7.36
N LEU A 304 -14.81 8.35 -8.37
CA LEU A 304 -14.46 6.99 -8.79
C LEU A 304 -13.88 6.14 -7.64
N GLN A 305 -12.89 6.68 -6.92
CA GLN A 305 -12.15 5.98 -5.88
C GLN A 305 -13.03 5.55 -4.69
N PRO A 306 -13.79 6.48 -4.03
CA PRO A 306 -14.65 6.10 -2.91
C PRO A 306 -15.83 5.24 -3.36
N LEU A 307 -16.43 5.49 -4.54
CA LEU A 307 -17.54 4.66 -5.02
C LEU A 307 -17.09 3.24 -5.36
N ALA A 308 -15.91 3.07 -5.97
CA ALA A 308 -15.34 1.76 -6.25
C ALA A 308 -15.08 0.99 -4.95
N ALA A 309 -14.44 1.62 -3.96
CA ALA A 309 -14.16 0.99 -2.66
C ALA A 309 -15.46 0.63 -1.92
N LEU A 310 -16.44 1.54 -1.88
CA LEU A 310 -17.72 1.29 -1.25
C LEU A 310 -18.47 0.13 -1.93
N SER A 311 -18.42 0.06 -3.26
CA SER A 311 -19.05 -1.02 -4.03
C SER A 311 -18.46 -2.38 -3.66
N VAL A 312 -17.12 -2.47 -3.49
CA VAL A 312 -16.47 -3.70 -3.04
C VAL A 312 -16.84 -4.04 -1.59
N ALA A 313 -16.93 -3.04 -0.70
CA ALA A 313 -17.36 -3.27 0.68
C ALA A 313 -18.81 -3.80 0.76
N VAL A 314 -19.72 -3.19 -0.01
CA VAL A 314 -21.12 -3.62 -0.10
C VAL A 314 -21.22 -5.02 -0.72
N ALA A 315 -20.44 -5.30 -1.76
CA ALA A 315 -20.38 -6.63 -2.37
C ALA A 315 -19.94 -7.70 -1.37
N ALA A 316 -18.96 -7.42 -0.51
CA ALA A 316 -18.50 -8.36 0.51
C ALA A 316 -19.63 -8.75 1.48
N VAL A 317 -20.36 -7.75 2.00
CA VAL A 317 -21.50 -7.99 2.89
C VAL A 317 -22.62 -8.72 2.16
N PHE A 318 -22.92 -8.30 0.93
CA PHE A 318 -23.98 -8.90 0.11
C PHE A 318 -23.69 -10.37 -0.23
N PHE A 319 -22.47 -10.72 -0.64
CA PHE A 319 -22.08 -12.09 -0.96
C PHE A 319 -22.21 -13.00 0.26
N CYS A 320 -21.78 -12.56 1.45
CA CYS A 320 -21.96 -13.34 2.68
C CYS A 320 -23.44 -13.49 3.07
N ALA A 321 -24.24 -12.42 2.96
CA ALA A 321 -25.67 -12.51 3.22
C ALA A 321 -26.35 -13.51 2.26
N LEU A 322 -25.96 -13.50 0.99
CA LEU A 322 -26.44 -14.43 -0.01
C LEU A 322 -25.99 -15.88 0.27
N ALA A 323 -24.74 -16.08 0.71
CA ALA A 323 -24.22 -17.40 1.08
C ALA A 323 -25.00 -18.00 2.25
N ARG A 324 -25.29 -17.20 3.28
CA ARG A 324 -26.16 -17.62 4.40
C ARG A 324 -27.58 -17.94 3.97
N TYR A 325 -28.14 -17.16 3.04
CA TYR A 325 -29.44 -17.46 2.47
C TYR A 325 -29.42 -18.81 1.73
N TRP A 326 -28.37 -19.06 0.94
CA TRP A 326 -28.14 -20.33 0.25
C TRP A 326 -28.15 -21.52 1.20
N GLU A 327 -27.39 -21.40 2.30
CA GLU A 327 -27.29 -22.43 3.33
C GLU A 327 -28.63 -22.66 4.04
N ARG A 328 -29.33 -21.59 4.44
CA ARG A 328 -30.62 -21.67 5.14
C ARG A 328 -31.71 -22.34 4.32
N GLU A 329 -31.75 -22.06 3.01
CA GLU A 329 -32.74 -22.63 2.09
C GLU A 329 -32.30 -23.99 1.54
N GLY A 330 -31.11 -24.49 1.89
CA GLY A 330 -30.60 -25.76 1.42
C GLY A 330 -30.38 -25.81 -0.09
N ILE A 331 -30.04 -24.67 -0.70
CA ILE A 331 -29.76 -24.58 -2.14
C ILE A 331 -28.39 -25.18 -2.41
N ASP A 332 -28.26 -25.97 -3.47
CA ASP A 332 -26.97 -26.56 -3.87
C ASP A 332 -25.94 -25.45 -4.15
N ALA A 333 -24.79 -25.56 -3.47
CA ALA A 333 -23.68 -24.61 -3.56
C ALA A 333 -23.12 -24.51 -5.00
N ALA A 334 -23.31 -25.53 -5.84
CA ALA A 334 -22.91 -25.50 -7.24
C ALA A 334 -23.62 -24.40 -8.06
N TYR A 335 -24.78 -23.90 -7.62
CA TYR A 335 -25.48 -22.80 -8.27
C TYR A 335 -25.00 -21.41 -7.83
N TYR A 336 -24.27 -21.30 -6.72
CA TYR A 336 -23.80 -20.03 -6.18
C TYR A 336 -22.89 -19.24 -7.16
N PRO A 337 -21.90 -19.85 -7.86
CA PRO A 337 -21.11 -19.16 -8.87
C PRO A 337 -21.96 -18.53 -9.98
N ALA A 338 -22.97 -19.27 -10.47
CA ALA A 338 -23.85 -18.80 -11.54
C ALA A 338 -24.71 -17.62 -11.09
N ALA A 339 -25.17 -17.62 -9.83
CA ALA A 339 -25.93 -16.51 -9.26
C ALA A 339 -25.08 -15.24 -9.14
N ILE A 340 -23.84 -15.35 -8.63
CA ILE A 340 -22.91 -14.23 -8.51
C ILE A 340 -22.56 -13.65 -9.89
N LEU A 341 -22.29 -14.51 -10.88
CA LEU A 341 -22.05 -14.08 -12.26
C LEU A 341 -23.28 -13.39 -12.87
N GLY A 342 -24.48 -13.96 -12.68
CA GLY A 342 -25.72 -13.38 -13.17
C GLY A 342 -25.98 -11.99 -12.59
N ILE A 343 -25.78 -11.81 -11.28
CA ILE A 343 -25.89 -10.51 -10.62
C ILE A 343 -24.85 -9.53 -11.16
N GLY A 344 -23.60 -9.96 -11.33
CA GLY A 344 -22.54 -9.12 -11.89
C GLY A 344 -22.87 -8.62 -13.30
N VAL A 345 -23.42 -9.48 -14.16
CA VAL A 345 -23.84 -9.09 -15.52
C VAL A 345 -24.97 -8.05 -15.46
N VAL A 346 -25.97 -8.24 -14.61
CA VAL A 346 -27.08 -7.27 -14.47
C VAL A 346 -26.55 -5.90 -14.00
N VAL A 347 -25.63 -5.88 -13.04
CA VAL A 347 -25.04 -4.63 -12.52
C VAL A 347 -24.19 -3.90 -13.57
N VAL A 348 -23.53 -4.62 -14.48
CA VAL A 348 -22.72 -4.00 -15.55
C VAL A 348 -23.56 -3.49 -16.72
N VAL A 349 -24.73 -4.11 -16.97
CA VAL A 349 -25.60 -3.79 -18.11
C VAL A 349 -26.57 -2.63 -17.82
N VAL A 350 -26.86 -2.35 -16.55
CA VAL A 350 -27.76 -1.27 -16.08
C VAL A 350 -26.98 0.00 -15.77
#